data_AF-A0A7C2TIT4-F1
#
_entry.id   AF-A0A7C2TIT4-F1
#
_cell.length_a   1.000
_cell.length_b   1.000
_cell.length_c   1.000
_cell.angle_alpha   90.00
_cell.angle_beta   90.00
_cell.angle_gamma   90.00
#
_symmetry.space_group_name_H-M   'P 1'
#
loop_
_entity.id
_entity.type
_entity.pdbx_description
1 polymer ?
#
loop_
_entity_poly.entity_id
_entity_poly.type
_entity_poly.pdbx_seq_one_letter_code
_entity_poly.pdbx_strand_id
1 'polypeptide(L)' 'YSITSSPMPLVNYLSTVKVKDLGNGRCEVEWSSTFEPKGMAEEEVAKMINDIYVTAIDGLKKLHNG' A
#
# COMPACT_ATOMS: atom_id res chain seq x y z
N TYR A 1 -7.82 3.74 -10.69
CA TYR A 1 -8.24 2.33 -10.69
C TYR A 1 -9.02 2.07 -9.42
N SER A 2 -10.26 1.59 -9.50
CA SER A 2 -11.11 1.30 -8.34
C SER A 2 -11.34 -0.20 -8.26
N ILE A 3 -11.05 -0.81 -7.11
CA ILE A 3 -11.32 -2.23 -6.85
C ILE A 3 -12.80 -2.33 -6.47
N THR A 4 -13.66 -2.77 -7.41
CA THR A 4 -15.12 -2.73 -7.24
C THR A 4 -15.71 -3.93 -6.52
N SER A 5 -14.97 -5.02 -6.33
CA SER A 5 -15.39 -6.14 -5.47
C SER A 5 -14.20 -7.06 -5.21
N SER A 6 -13.58 -6.93 -4.05
CA SER A 6 -12.62 -7.90 -3.50
C SER A 6 -13.20 -8.37 -2.17
N PRO A 7 -12.99 -9.62 -1.72
CA PRO A 7 -13.48 -10.14 -0.43
C PRO A 7 -12.87 -9.43 0.80
N MET A 8 -12.25 -8.28 0.60
CA MET A 8 -11.63 -7.49 1.65
C MET A 8 -12.71 -6.75 2.45
N PRO A 9 -12.54 -6.62 3.78
CA PRO A 9 -13.49 -5.97 4.68
C PRO A 9 -13.41 -4.43 4.58
N LEU A 10 -13.35 -3.91 3.36
CA LEU A 10 -13.15 -2.49 3.06
C LEU A 10 -13.81 -2.12 1.73
N VAL A 11 -14.38 -0.93 1.67
CA VAL A 11 -14.97 -0.35 0.47
C VAL A 11 -14.28 0.97 0.15
N ASN A 12 -14.49 1.49 -1.07
CA ASN A 12 -13.94 2.77 -1.51
C ASN A 12 -12.42 2.88 -1.37
N TYR A 13 -11.70 1.76 -1.52
CA TYR A 13 -10.24 1.74 -1.43
C TYR A 13 -9.62 2.52 -2.59
N LEU A 14 -9.01 3.66 -2.25
CA LEU A 14 -8.22 4.47 -3.15
C LEU A 14 -6.79 4.50 -2.63
N SER A 15 -5.84 4.14 -3.49
CA SER A 15 -4.43 4.08 -3.10
C SER A 15 -3.58 4.86 -4.09
N THR A 16 -2.67 5.66 -3.56
CA THR A 16 -1.73 6.49 -4.30
C THR A 16 -0.32 6.13 -3.88
N VAL A 17 0.47 5.67 -4.84
CA VAL A 17 1.90 5.46 -4.66
C VAL A 17 2.65 6.53 -5.44
N LYS A 18 3.59 7.20 -4.79
CA LYS A 18 4.51 8.16 -5.38
C LYS A 18 5.91 7.65 -5.16
N VAL A 19 6.65 7.54 -6.25
CA VAL A 19 8.07 7.20 -6.22
C VAL A 19 8.83 8.45 -6.63
N LYS A 20 9.72 8.91 -5.76
CA LYS A 20 10.60 10.05 -6.00
C LYS A 20 12.02 9.55 -6.08
N ASP A 21 12.69 9.86 -7.18
CA ASP A 21 14.12 9.60 -7.29
C ASP A 21 14.89 10.59 -6.40
N LEU A 22 15.76 10.06 -5.54
CA LEU A 22 16.64 10.84 -4.67
C LEU A 22 18.09 10.86 -5.18
N GLY A 23 18.36 10.22 -6.32
CA GLY A 23 19.70 10.06 -6.86
C GLY A 23 20.55 9.06 -6.08
N ASN A 24 21.74 8.76 -6.61
CA ASN A 24 22.68 7.78 -6.05
C ASN A 24 22.07 6.37 -5.89
N GLY A 25 21.19 5.97 -6.83
CA GLY A 25 20.49 4.68 -6.78
C GLY A 25 19.47 4.56 -5.64
N ARG A 26 19.06 5.68 -5.03
CA ARG A 26 18.05 5.71 -3.97
C ARG A 26 16.77 6.34 -4.47
N CYS A 27 15.65 5.78 -4.05
CA CYS A 27 14.34 6.38 -4.25
C CYS A 27 13.59 6.45 -2.91
N GLU A 28 12.70 7.42 -2.79
CA GLU A 28 11.73 7.54 -1.74
C GLU A 28 10.38 7.09 -2.28
N VAL A 29 9.73 6.20 -1.54
CA VAL A 29 8.40 5.68 -1.91
C VAL A 29 7.43 6.15 -0.85
N GLU A 30 6.51 7.04 -1.24
CA GLU A 30 5.39 7.48 -0.42
C GLU A 30 4.15 6.73 -0.88
N TRP A 31 3.55 5.95 0.00
CA TRP A 31 2.33 5.21 -0.29
C TRP A 31 1.23 5.63 0.68
N SER A 32 0.17 6.23 0.16
CA SER A 32 -1.02 6.59 0.91
C SER A 32 -2.25 5.83 0.40
N SER A 33 -3.20 5.56 1.29
CA SER A 33 -4.53 5.13 0.91
C SER A 33 -5.61 5.77 1.75
N THR A 34 -6.80 5.78 1.17
CA THR A 34 -8.05 6.11 1.83
C THR A 34 -8.96 4.92 1.64
N PHE A 35 -9.57 4.46 2.72
CA PHE A 35 -10.44 3.30 2.74
C PHE A 35 -11.53 3.48 3.77
N GLU A 36 -12.68 2.85 3.52
CA GLU A 36 -13.76 2.79 4.49
C GLU A 36 -13.86 1.35 5.02
N PRO A 37 -13.59 1.11 6.31
CA PRO A 37 -13.69 -0.22 6.88
C PRO A 37 -15.15 -0.71 6.85
N LYS A 38 -15.35 -1.96 6.45
CA LYS A 38 -16.67 -2.59 6.39
C LYS A 38 -16.63 -3.98 7.00
N GLY A 39 -17.24 -4.11 8.19
CA GLY A 39 -17.33 -5.39 8.89
C GLY A 39 -16.06 -5.80 9.66
N MET A 40 -15.09 -4.89 9.81
CA MET A 40 -13.87 -5.07 10.60
C MET A 40 -13.51 -3.74 11.26
N ALA A 41 -12.81 -3.78 12.40
CA ALA A 41 -12.35 -2.57 13.08
C ALA A 41 -11.31 -1.82 12.22
N GLU A 42 -11.37 -0.48 12.25
CA GLU A 42 -10.47 0.37 11.46
C GLU A 42 -8.99 0.05 11.73
N GLU A 43 -8.63 -0.20 12.99
CA GLU A 43 -7.26 -0.55 13.39
C GLU A 43 -6.76 -1.86 12.75
N GLU A 44 -7.63 -2.87 12.63
CA GLU A 44 -7.28 -4.15 12.01
C GLU A 44 -7.11 -3.99 10.49
N VAL A 45 -7.98 -3.20 9.86
CA VAL A 45 -7.88 -2.87 8.42
C VAL A 45 -6.63 -2.04 8.14
N ALA A 46 -6.33 -1.05 8.99
CA ALA A 46 -5.13 -0.23 8.89
C ALA A 46 -3.86 -1.08 9.03
N LYS A 47 -3.83 -2.00 9.99
CA LYS A 47 -2.71 -2.93 10.18
C LYS A 47 -2.52 -3.84 8.95
N MET A 48 -3.60 -4.41 8.42
CA MET A 48 -3.58 -5.24 7.22
C MET A 48 -3.01 -4.49 6.02
N ILE A 49 -3.47 -3.25 5.79
CA ILE A 49 -3.00 -2.40 4.69
C ILE A 49 -1.52 -2.03 4.88
N ASN A 50 -1.11 -1.69 6.10
CA ASN A 50 0.29 -1.41 6.42
C ASN A 50 1.20 -2.62 6.12
N ASP A 51 0.79 -3.82 6.51
CA ASP A 51 1.56 -5.05 6.26
C ASP A 51 1.70 -5.34 4.75
N ILE A 52 0.66 -5.06 3.96
CA ILE A 52 0.71 -5.10 2.49
C ILE A 52 1.75 -4.12 1.95
N TYR A 53 1.79 -2.88 2.45
CA TYR A 53 2.76 -1.87 2.00
C TYR A 53 4.19 -2.24 2.34
N VAL A 54 4.44 -2.69 3.56
CA VAL A 54 5.77 -3.14 3.99
C VAL A 54 6.23 -4.30 3.12
N THR A 55 5.36 -5.30 2.89
CA THR A 55 5.70 -6.47 2.07
C THR A 55 5.98 -6.10 0.62
N ALA A 56 5.16 -5.22 0.03
CA ALA A 56 5.33 -4.77 -1.34
C ALA A 56 6.63 -3.97 -1.52
N ILE A 57 6.92 -3.03 -0.60
CA ILE A 57 8.16 -2.22 -0.64
C ILE A 57 9.39 -3.12 -0.43
N ASP A 58 9.34 -4.08 0.49
CA ASP A 58 10.44 -5.04 0.70
C ASP A 58 10.68 -5.91 -0.54
N GLY A 59 9.61 -6.37 -1.19
CA GLY A 59 9.69 -7.08 -2.47
C GLY A 59 10.33 -6.22 -3.58
N LEU A 60 9.95 -4.95 -3.68
CA LEU A 60 10.53 -4.01 -4.65
C LEU A 60 12.02 -3.77 -4.39
N LYS A 61 12.43 -3.64 -3.11
CA LYS A 61 13.86 -3.54 -2.75
C LYS A 61 14.64 -4.76 -3.19
N LYS A 62 14.11 -5.98 -2.97
CA LYS A 62 14.76 -7.22 -3.41
C LYS A 62 14.91 -7.32 -4.93
N LEU A 63 13.93 -6.83 -5.69
CA LEU A 63 13.97 -6.84 -7.16
C LEU A 63 14.95 -5.82 -7.76
N HIS A 64 15.19 -4.68 -7.09
CA HIS A 64 16.14 -3.67 -7.56
C HIS A 64 17.57 -3.85 -7.04
N ASN A 65 17.81 -4.83 -6.16
CA ASN A 65 19.14 -5.10 -5.60
C ASN A 65 19.93 -6.14 -6.42
N GLY A 66 19.66 -6.23 -7.72
CA GLY A 66 20.34 -7.10 -8.70
C GLY A 66 21.10 -6.30 -9.75
#